data_AF-A0A1V4RME2-F1
#
_entry.id   AF-A0A1V4RME2-F1
#
_cell.length_a   1.000
_cell.length_b   1.000
_cell.length_c   1.000
_cell.angle_alpha   90.00
_cell.angle_beta   90.00
_cell.angle_gamma   90.00
#
_symmetry.space_group_name_H-M   'P 1'
#
loop_
_entity.id
_entity.type
_entity.pdbx_description
1 polymer ?
#
loop_
_entity_poly.entity_id
_entity_poly.type
_entity_poly.pdbx_seq_one_letter_code
_entity_poly.pdbx_strand_id
1 'polypeptide(L)' 'MQNKGVRFQKDENWHKNLLMKARENGIISDAQFEGLLELLLFRHMHIHGYGFMLDEKRLRVLAAPVPGLCQSFLKD' A
#
# COMPACT_ATOMS: atom_id res chain seq x y z
N MET A 1 8.20 -11.96 5.45
CA MET A 1 9.18 -11.35 4.52
C MET A 1 10.62 -11.52 5.00
N GLN A 2 11.03 -10.93 6.13
CA GLN A 2 12.38 -11.15 6.69
C GLN A 2 12.65 -12.62 7.08
N ASN A 3 11.65 -13.30 7.64
CA ASN A 3 11.72 -14.74 7.93
C ASN A 3 11.77 -15.64 6.68
N LYS A 4 11.53 -15.08 5.47
CA LYS A 4 11.73 -15.76 4.17
C LYS A 4 13.08 -15.38 3.52
N GLY A 5 13.99 -14.73 4.25
CA GLY A 5 15.31 -14.32 3.75
C GLY A 5 15.33 -13.09 2.84
N VAL A 6 14.19 -12.45 2.61
CA VAL A 6 14.12 -11.26 1.73
C VAL A 6 14.63 -10.03 2.49
N ARG A 7 15.84 -9.58 2.17
CA ARG A 7 16.39 -8.31 2.64
C ARG A 7 15.89 -7.17 1.75
N PHE A 8 15.32 -6.15 2.37
CA PHE A 8 14.93 -4.91 1.69
C PHE A 8 15.92 -3.82 2.07
N GLN A 9 16.47 -3.15 1.05
CA GLN A 9 17.14 -1.87 1.27
C GLN A 9 16.04 -0.82 1.49
N LYS A 10 16.16 -0.01 2.55
CA LYS A 10 15.19 1.06 2.86
C LYS A 10 15.49 2.32 2.02
N ASP A 11 15.51 2.16 0.71
CA ASP A 11 15.59 3.27 -0.25
C ASP A 11 14.24 3.97 -0.41
N GLU A 12 14.16 5.10 -1.11
CA GLU A 12 12.89 5.85 -1.24
C GLU A 12 11.72 5.04 -1.81
N ASN A 13 12.01 3.96 -2.54
CA ASN A 13 11.02 3.09 -3.18
C ASN A 13 10.77 1.78 -2.42
N TRP A 14 11.31 1.62 -1.22
CA TRP A 14 11.29 0.33 -0.50
C TRP A 14 9.88 -0.18 -0.26
N HIS A 15 8.92 0.72 0.02
CA HIS A 15 7.50 0.36 0.25
C HIS A 15 6.84 -0.22 -1.01
N LYS A 16 7.15 0.32 -2.19
CA LYS A 16 6.66 -0.22 -3.48
C LYS A 16 7.26 -1.59 -3.74
N ASN A 17 8.57 -1.71 -3.56
CA ASN A 17 9.29 -2.96 -3.75
C ASN A 17 8.80 -4.07 -2.81
N LEU A 18 8.45 -3.71 -1.56
CA LEU A 18 7.83 -4.63 -0.61
C LEU A 18 6.48 -5.15 -1.10
N LEU A 19 5.61 -4.25 -1.58
CA LEU A 19 4.28 -4.61 -2.06
C LEU A 19 4.35 -5.54 -3.28
N MET A 20 5.22 -5.21 -4.26
CA MET A 20 5.43 -6.05 -5.44
C MET A 20 5.91 -7.46 -5.05
N LYS A 21 6.94 -7.55 -4.21
CA LYS A 21 7.45 -8.84 -3.76
C LYS A 21 6.42 -9.63 -2.95
N ALA A 22 5.53 -8.97 -2.21
CA ALA A 22 4.47 -9.64 -1.45
C ALA A 22 3.50 -10.37 -2.37
N ARG A 23 3.09 -9.73 -3.47
CA ARG A 23 2.28 -10.36 -4.51
C ARG A 23 3.04 -11.50 -5.21
N GLU A 24 4.27 -11.25 -5.65
CA GLU A 24 5.09 -12.26 -6.36
C GLU A 24 5.32 -13.53 -5.54
N ASN A 25 5.43 -13.40 -4.20
CA ASN A 25 5.62 -14.53 -3.29
C ASN A 25 4.31 -15.14 -2.77
N GLY A 26 3.16 -14.73 -3.33
CA GLY A 26 1.83 -15.21 -2.94
C GLY A 26 1.47 -14.91 -1.48
N ILE A 27 2.08 -13.89 -0.87
CA ILE A 27 1.79 -13.49 0.51
C ILE A 27 0.48 -12.70 0.56
N ILE A 28 0.14 -12.01 -0.52
CA ILE A 28 -1.13 -11.30 -0.71
C ILE A 28 -1.75 -11.72 -2.04
N SER A 29 -3.08 -11.74 -2.09
CA SER A 29 -3.84 -11.96 -3.32
C SER A 29 -3.76 -10.76 -4.28
N ASP A 30 -4.14 -10.97 -5.54
CA ASP A 30 -4.24 -9.89 -6.53
C ASP A 30 -5.22 -8.79 -6.08
N ALA A 31 -6.35 -9.17 -5.48
CA ALA A 31 -7.33 -8.21 -4.97
C ALA A 31 -6.75 -7.35 -3.82
N GLN A 32 -6.01 -7.95 -2.90
CA GLN A 32 -5.30 -7.22 -1.84
C GLN A 32 -4.20 -6.33 -2.41
N PHE A 33 -3.47 -6.80 -3.43
CA PHE A 33 -2.42 -6.02 -4.09
C PHE A 33 -2.97 -4.75 -4.74
N GLU A 34 -4.05 -4.85 -5.53
CA GLU A 34 -4.66 -3.68 -6.18
C GLU A 34 -5.08 -2.62 -5.15
N GLY A 35 -5.78 -3.02 -4.07
CA GLY A 35 -6.19 -2.10 -3.02
C GLY A 35 -5.00 -1.46 -2.27
N LEU A 36 -3.96 -2.23 -1.97
CA LEU A 36 -2.75 -1.71 -1.32
C LEU A 36 -1.95 -0.77 -2.24
N LEU A 37 -1.96 -1.02 -3.56
CA LEU A 37 -1.29 -0.19 -4.55
C LEU A 37 -1.97 1.18 -4.66
N GLU A 38 -3.30 1.23 -4.65
CA GLU A 38 -4.06 2.49 -4.62
C GLU A 38 -3.73 3.34 -3.40
N LEU A 39 -3.60 2.72 -2.22
CA LEU A 39 -3.20 3.41 -1.00
C LEU A 39 -1.75 3.90 -1.04
N LEU A 40 -0.84 3.13 -1.62
CA LEU A 40 0.55 3.54 -1.81
C LEU A 40 0.65 4.73 -2.77
N LEU A 41 -0.12 4.71 -3.86
CA LEU A 41 -0.22 5.81 -4.82
C LEU A 41 -0.81 7.07 -4.16
N PHE A 42 -1.87 6.90 -3.35
CA PHE A 42 -2.43 7.98 -2.54
C PHE A 42 -1.38 8.62 -1.65
N ARG A 43 -0.64 7.82 -0.86
CA ARG A 43 0.47 8.30 -0.02
C ARG A 43 1.51 9.05 -0.85
N HIS A 44 1.93 8.52 -2.00
CA HIS A 44 2.94 9.15 -2.82
C HIS A 44 2.46 10.52 -3.34
N MET A 45 1.22 10.58 -3.84
CA MET A 45 0.61 11.81 -4.34
C MET A 45 0.39 12.84 -3.22
N HIS A 46 0.07 12.42 -2.00
CA HIS A 46 -0.36 13.33 -0.93
C HIS A 46 0.78 13.76 0.01
N ILE A 47 1.77 12.89 0.23
CA ILE A 47 2.96 13.22 1.03
C ILE A 47 3.97 14.02 0.21
N HIS A 48 4.12 13.72 -1.09
CA HIS A 48 5.13 14.36 -1.93
C HIS A 48 4.54 15.39 -2.90
N GLY A 49 3.26 15.30 -3.24
CA GLY A 49 2.56 16.25 -4.10
C GLY A 49 1.71 17.22 -3.29
N TYR A 50 2.34 18.26 -2.76
CA TYR A 50 1.71 19.53 -2.41
C TYR A 50 0.40 19.45 -1.60
N GLY A 51 0.49 19.66 -0.29
CA GLY A 51 -0.66 19.72 0.62
C GLY A 51 -1.79 20.72 0.27
N PHE A 52 -1.64 21.53 -0.78
CA PHE A 52 -2.69 22.40 -1.33
C PHE A 52 -3.59 21.73 -2.40
N MET A 53 -3.25 20.55 -2.92
CA MET A 53 -4.07 19.78 -3.87
C MET A 53 -4.89 18.65 -3.21
N LEU A 54 -5.05 18.70 -1.89
CA LEU A 54 -5.82 17.71 -1.14
C LEU A 54 -7.33 17.95 -1.36
N ASP A 55 -7.94 17.17 -2.26
CA ASP A 55 -9.40 17.16 -2.46
C ASP A 55 -10.08 16.18 -1.48
N GLU A 56 -10.81 16.71 -0.51
CA GLU A 56 -11.45 15.92 0.57
C GLU A 56 -12.33 14.78 0.03
N LYS A 57 -13.07 15.02 -1.06
CA LYS A 57 -13.95 14.00 -1.64
C LYS A 57 -13.14 12.81 -2.14
N ARG A 58 -12.05 13.07 -2.85
CA ARG A 58 -11.11 12.04 -3.30
C ARG A 58 -10.42 11.35 -2.12
N LEU A 59 -10.06 12.07 -1.06
CA LEU A 59 -9.50 11.46 0.17
C LEU A 59 -10.48 10.46 0.78
N ARG A 60 -11.75 10.84 0.92
CA ARG A 60 -12.78 9.99 1.53
C ARG A 60 -13.01 8.71 0.75
N VAL A 61 -13.06 8.79 -0.58
CA VAL A 61 -13.21 7.62 -1.45
C VAL A 61 -12.04 6.64 -1.24
N LEU A 62 -10.81 7.16 -1.18
CA LEU A 62 -9.61 6.33 -1.00
C LEU A 62 -9.46 5.80 0.44
N ALA A 63 -9.94 6.54 1.44
CA ALA A 63 -9.88 6.13 2.84
C ALA A 63 -10.98 5.13 3.23
N ALA A 64 -12.15 5.18 2.58
CA ALA A 64 -13.31 4.35 2.91
C ALA A 64 -13.01 2.84 2.99
N PRO A 65 -12.26 2.22 2.05
CA PRO A 65 -11.98 0.78 2.12
C PRO A 65 -10.88 0.39 3.13
N VAL A 66 -10.09 1.35 3.63
CA VAL A 66 -8.88 1.08 4.43
C VAL A 66 -9.15 0.18 5.65
N PRO A 67 -10.17 0.44 6.50
CA PRO A 67 -10.40 -0.39 7.69
C PRO A 67 -10.73 -1.85 7.34
N GLY A 68 -11.53 -2.06 6.28
CA GLY A 68 -11.90 -3.40 5.82
C GLY A 68 -10.71 -4.15 5.22
N LEU A 69 -9.88 -3.45 4.45
CA LEU A 69 -8.66 -4.01 3.87
C LEU A 69 -7.66 -4.43 4.97
N CYS A 70 -7.43 -3.56 5.96
CA CYS A 70 -6.58 -3.88 7.11
C CYS A 70 -7.12 -5.06 7.92
N GLN A 71 -8.44 -5.12 8.13
CA GLN A 71 -9.05 -6.21 8.88
C GLN A 71 -8.95 -7.55 8.14
N SER A 72 -9.11 -7.56 6.81
CA SER A 72 -8.88 -8.76 6.00
C SER A 72 -7.42 -9.22 6.10
N PHE A 73 -6.47 -8.30 5.92
CA PHE A 73 -5.05 -8.63 5.99
C PHE A 73 -4.60 -9.19 7.35
N LEU A 74 -5.19 -8.73 8.46
CA LEU A 74 -4.81 -9.15 9.81
C LEU A 74 -5.51 -10.44 10.29
N LYS A 75 -6.53 -10.92 9.56
CA LYS A 75 -7.26 -12.15 9.89
C LYS A 75 -6.73 -13.40 9.20
N ASP A 76 -5.87 -13.22 8.20
CA ASP A 76 -5.07 -14.27 7.55
C ASP A 76 -3.77 -14.52 8.34
#